data_AF-A0A1S1MWK9-F1
#
_entry.id   AF-A0A1S1MWK9-F1
#
_cell.length_a   1.000
_cell.length_b   1.000
_cell.length_c   1.000
_cell.angle_alpha   90.00
_cell.angle_beta   90.00
_cell.angle_gamma   90.00
#
_symmetry.space_group_name_H-M   'P 1'
#
loop_
_entity.id
_entity.type
_entity.pdbx_description
1 polymer ?
#
loop_
_entity_poly.entity_id
_entity_poly.type
_entity_poly.pdbx_seq_one_letter_code
_entity_poly.pdbx_strand_id
1 'polypeptide(L)'
;MSQNEEKLRITNKDELRRRHAGNYESINNGERYLLPYEVQLRNQPPEFFKQLSEYDFLKSATSGIKLTLSGLLDELKCLDDLESGRGFWKNFNESALNKHLNPIIGCDSWKKAYLKINRETDIDKPHHNDMLKCVYLLAHLHKASSSYIRQLARESDVWSTDLRVYYPRKDFEFSEEYSGYLSELYANILFDQPPKIRRLVKCLDVCIEKLTNHADSDWIAPFLKHRTIDSDAPSLKILKFNQIALSTHHTALNSYLQDKISGPFDLTSFDKLKANENDQSVVLIASAQQYELVAALCMRVLLQNPLREENGWWVSEGAPPISHEDMKLCIDAVTNAFSADALNQLKIESDGTKNGKRDTSIPAAVKKLAEQNPETVEEIFMIGSADFARVPELYSHYLRKRCEYAIATIRSSGDLGKSVLSNIAETPQAVVESMQPNPNLKVVLDYIRGNNLNQISTDIEDLERDLMFARLREGEDVKVGIIYQFINPSLPPRRL
;
A
#
# COMPACT_ATOMS: atom_id res chain seq x y z
N MET A 1 -32.04 9.95 -12.67
CA MET A 1 -32.25 8.67 -11.96
C MET A 1 -33.28 8.88 -10.86
N SER A 2 -34.11 7.88 -10.56
CA SER A 2 -34.94 7.94 -9.35
C SER A 2 -34.05 7.70 -8.12
N GLN A 3 -34.35 8.32 -6.97
CA GLN A 3 -33.57 8.18 -5.74
C GLN A 3 -33.38 6.72 -5.29
N ASN A 4 -34.31 5.82 -5.66
CA ASN A 4 -34.21 4.38 -5.36
C ASN A 4 -33.18 3.66 -6.24
N GLU A 5 -33.00 4.05 -7.50
CA GLU A 5 -32.00 3.43 -8.40
C GLU A 5 -30.57 3.75 -7.97
N GLU A 6 -30.32 4.99 -7.56
CA GLU A 6 -29.02 5.44 -7.09
C GLU A 6 -28.62 4.72 -5.79
N LYS A 7 -29.55 4.67 -4.84
CA LYS A 7 -29.38 3.92 -3.60
C LYS A 7 -29.06 2.45 -3.85
N LEU A 8 -29.77 1.79 -4.76
CA LEU A 8 -29.54 0.40 -5.15
C LEU A 8 -28.15 0.24 -5.78
N ARG A 9 -27.76 1.12 -6.71
CA ARG A 9 -26.43 1.08 -7.34
C ARG A 9 -25.30 1.22 -6.33
N ILE A 10 -25.41 2.19 -5.41
CA ILE A 10 -24.39 2.43 -4.38
C ILE A 10 -24.38 1.31 -3.31
N THR A 11 -25.51 0.63 -3.04
CA THR A 11 -25.53 -0.52 -2.07
C THR A 11 -25.06 -1.82 -2.70
N ASN A 12 -25.01 -1.93 -4.03
CA ASN A 12 -24.76 -3.18 -4.72
C ASN A 12 -23.25 -3.52 -4.76
N LYS A 13 -22.78 -4.12 -3.67
CA LYS A 13 -21.38 -4.55 -3.48
C LYS A 13 -20.90 -5.51 -4.57
N ASP A 14 -21.76 -6.38 -5.07
CA ASP A 14 -21.39 -7.39 -6.08
C ASP A 14 -21.19 -6.77 -7.46
N GLU A 15 -22.02 -5.79 -7.80
CA GLU A 15 -21.84 -5.03 -9.04
C GLU A 15 -20.57 -4.17 -8.98
N LEU A 16 -20.32 -3.51 -7.84
CA LEU A 16 -19.08 -2.77 -7.60
C LEU A 16 -17.86 -3.68 -7.79
N ARG A 17 -17.82 -4.82 -7.08
CA ARG A 17 -16.71 -5.79 -7.20
C ARG A 17 -16.51 -6.25 -8.63
N ARG A 18 -17.59 -6.58 -9.36
CA ARG A 18 -17.49 -7.01 -10.76
C ARG A 18 -17.01 -5.92 -11.70
N ARG A 19 -17.42 -4.66 -11.48
CA ARG A 19 -17.02 -3.51 -12.32
C ARG A 19 -15.54 -3.16 -12.16
N HIS A 20 -15.00 -3.40 -10.98
CA HIS A 20 -13.58 -3.18 -10.67
C HIS A 20 -12.74 -4.45 -10.76
N ALA A 21 -13.36 -5.61 -11.05
CA ALA A 21 -12.65 -6.84 -11.33
C ALA A 21 -11.99 -6.78 -12.71
N GLY A 22 -10.78 -7.34 -12.82
CA GLY A 22 -10.01 -7.36 -14.05
C GLY A 22 -8.57 -6.93 -13.82
N ASN A 23 -7.76 -7.06 -14.86
CA ASN A 23 -6.38 -6.61 -14.83
C ASN A 23 -6.30 -5.13 -15.20
N TYR A 24 -5.39 -4.41 -14.55
CA TYR A 24 -5.08 -3.03 -14.91
C TYR A 24 -4.46 -2.96 -16.31
N GLU A 25 -4.81 -1.93 -17.09
CA GLU A 25 -4.27 -1.72 -18.44
C GLU A 25 -3.01 -0.86 -18.37
N SER A 26 -1.87 -1.38 -18.83
CA SER A 26 -0.60 -0.65 -18.79
C SER A 26 -0.57 0.54 -19.74
N ILE A 27 0.01 1.66 -19.32
CA ILE A 27 0.13 2.88 -20.15
C ILE A 27 1.53 3.49 -20.13
N ASN A 28 2.01 3.87 -21.32
CA ASN A 28 3.39 4.30 -21.57
C ASN A 28 3.62 5.82 -21.41
N ASN A 29 2.89 6.47 -20.50
CA ASN A 29 3.03 7.90 -20.19
C ASN A 29 3.55 8.15 -18.76
N GLY A 30 3.93 7.08 -18.05
CA GLY A 30 4.37 7.09 -16.66
C GLY A 30 3.26 6.86 -15.63
N GLU A 31 1.98 7.03 -15.97
CA GLU A 31 0.86 6.76 -15.07
C GLU A 31 0.71 5.24 -14.74
N ARG A 32 1.49 4.39 -15.43
CA ARG A 32 1.67 2.94 -15.27
C ARG A 32 0.43 2.12 -15.61
N TYR A 33 -0.73 2.46 -15.04
CA TYR A 33 -1.94 1.65 -15.11
C TYR A 33 -3.22 2.49 -15.19
N LEU A 34 -4.21 1.97 -15.92
CA LEU A 34 -5.60 2.36 -15.81
C LEU A 34 -6.35 1.37 -14.92
N LEU A 35 -7.16 1.89 -14.01
CA LEU A 35 -8.12 1.11 -13.26
C LEU A 35 -9.14 0.49 -14.24
N PRO A 36 -9.60 -0.75 -14.02
CA PRO A 36 -10.62 -1.38 -14.88
C PRO A 36 -11.84 -0.49 -15.13
N TYR A 37 -12.28 0.24 -14.10
CA TYR A 37 -13.38 1.19 -14.22
C TYR A 37 -13.04 2.44 -15.05
N GLU A 38 -11.81 2.96 -15.00
CA GLU A 38 -11.39 4.06 -15.88
C GLU A 38 -11.47 3.65 -17.36
N VAL A 39 -11.06 2.42 -17.68
CA VAL A 39 -11.19 1.85 -19.04
C VAL A 39 -12.65 1.80 -19.45
N GLN A 40 -13.54 1.31 -18.57
CA GLN A 40 -14.97 1.28 -18.84
C GLN A 40 -15.55 2.68 -19.07
N LEU A 41 -15.17 3.67 -18.25
CA LEU A 41 -15.65 5.05 -18.34
C LEU A 41 -15.27 5.70 -19.66
N ARG A 42 -14.04 5.48 -20.16
CA ARG A 42 -13.56 6.03 -21.45
C ARG A 42 -14.40 5.59 -22.65
N ASN A 43 -15.07 4.44 -22.54
CA ASN A 43 -15.91 3.89 -23.60
C ASN A 43 -17.39 4.34 -23.48
N GLN A 44 -17.75 5.14 -22.48
CA GLN A 44 -19.12 5.60 -22.30
C GLN A 44 -19.45 6.78 -23.23
N PRO A 45 -20.67 6.83 -23.79
CA PRO A 45 -21.09 7.96 -24.60
C PRO A 45 -21.30 9.22 -23.76
N PRO A 46 -21.20 10.44 -24.34
CA PRO A 46 -21.45 11.70 -23.61
C PRO A 46 -22.79 11.74 -22.85
N GLU A 47 -23.82 11.08 -23.39
CA GLU A 47 -25.16 10.98 -22.81
C GLU A 47 -25.16 10.25 -21.46
N PHE A 48 -24.30 9.27 -21.28
CA PHE A 48 -24.14 8.56 -20.01
C PHE A 48 -23.76 9.54 -18.89
N PHE A 49 -22.78 10.40 -19.14
CA PHE A 49 -22.31 11.36 -18.14
C PHE A 49 -23.35 12.44 -17.81
N LYS A 50 -24.16 12.86 -18.80
CA LYS A 50 -25.26 13.80 -18.60
C LYS A 50 -26.32 13.26 -17.62
N GLN A 51 -26.46 11.93 -17.52
CA GLN A 51 -27.46 11.27 -16.66
C GLN A 51 -27.01 11.04 -15.22
N LEU A 52 -25.73 11.26 -14.90
CA LEU A 52 -25.17 11.06 -13.55
C LEU A 52 -25.76 12.06 -12.54
N SER A 53 -25.42 11.95 -11.24
CA SER A 53 -25.78 12.97 -10.25
C SER A 53 -25.04 14.29 -10.54
N GLU A 54 -25.61 15.43 -10.16
CA GLU A 54 -24.94 16.75 -10.21
C GLU A 54 -23.68 16.80 -9.32
N TYR A 55 -23.55 15.87 -8.37
CA TYR A 55 -22.43 15.73 -7.46
C TYR A 55 -21.35 14.74 -7.92
N ASP A 56 -21.42 14.25 -9.18
CA ASP A 56 -20.44 13.35 -9.77
C ASP A 56 -19.25 14.12 -10.41
N PHE A 57 -18.03 13.62 -10.25
CA PHE A 57 -16.83 14.25 -10.82
C PHE A 57 -16.76 14.15 -12.34
N LEU A 58 -17.37 13.12 -12.93
CA LEU A 58 -17.36 12.88 -14.37
C LEU A 58 -18.26 13.84 -15.16
N LYS A 59 -19.10 14.62 -14.46
CA LYS A 59 -19.87 15.70 -15.09
C LYS A 59 -18.99 16.91 -15.36
N SER A 60 -19.01 17.37 -16.61
CA SER A 60 -18.40 18.62 -17.05
C SER A 60 -18.78 19.79 -16.15
N ALA A 61 -17.81 20.61 -15.74
CA ALA A 61 -18.01 21.76 -14.86
C ALA A 61 -18.91 22.88 -15.45
N THR A 62 -19.32 22.76 -16.72
CA THR A 62 -20.17 23.70 -17.45
C THR A 62 -21.66 23.63 -17.13
N SER A 63 -22.10 22.73 -16.25
CA SER A 63 -23.47 22.77 -15.74
C SER A 63 -23.65 24.07 -14.95
N GLY A 64 -24.36 25.06 -15.50
CA GLY A 64 -24.67 26.34 -14.83
C GLY A 64 -25.53 26.21 -13.56
N ILE A 65 -25.69 24.98 -13.04
CA ILE A 65 -26.39 24.62 -11.82
C ILE A 65 -25.43 24.82 -10.65
N LYS A 66 -25.83 25.68 -9.71
CA LYS A 66 -25.08 25.90 -8.47
C LYS A 66 -25.31 24.73 -7.53
N LEU A 67 -24.30 23.90 -7.32
CA LEU A 67 -24.32 22.88 -6.27
C LEU A 67 -24.46 23.55 -4.90
N THR A 68 -25.20 22.92 -3.99
CA THR A 68 -25.37 23.42 -2.62
C THR A 68 -25.23 22.28 -1.61
N LEU A 69 -24.84 22.63 -0.38
CA LEU A 69 -24.77 21.66 0.72
C LEU A 69 -26.16 21.10 1.07
N SER A 70 -27.19 21.94 1.10
CA SER A 70 -28.56 21.49 1.37
C SER A 70 -29.03 20.51 0.30
N GLY A 71 -28.79 20.81 -0.98
CA GLY A 71 -29.11 19.89 -2.08
C GLY A 71 -28.35 18.56 -1.98
N LEU A 72 -27.08 18.59 -1.54
CA LEU A 72 -26.30 17.37 -1.34
C LEU A 72 -26.88 16.52 -0.20
N LEU A 73 -27.26 17.16 0.91
CA LEU A 73 -27.91 16.47 2.02
C LEU A 73 -29.24 15.87 1.57
N ASP A 74 -30.02 16.59 0.76
CA ASP A 74 -31.28 16.10 0.19
C ASP A 74 -31.07 14.90 -0.75
N GLU A 75 -30.04 14.93 -1.60
CA GLU A 75 -29.66 13.82 -2.48
C GLU A 75 -29.31 12.56 -1.66
N LEU A 76 -28.48 12.74 -0.62
CA LEU A 76 -28.00 11.66 0.23
C LEU A 76 -29.06 11.13 1.22
N LYS A 77 -30.22 11.79 1.39
CA LYS A 77 -31.29 11.33 2.29
C LYS A 77 -31.73 9.89 2.01
N CYS A 78 -31.70 9.47 0.75
CA CYS A 78 -32.07 8.12 0.34
C CYS A 78 -31.20 7.02 0.99
N LEU A 79 -30.02 7.36 1.52
CA LEU A 79 -29.08 6.42 2.13
C LEU A 79 -29.35 6.10 3.61
N ASP A 80 -30.36 6.71 4.25
CA ASP A 80 -30.63 6.58 5.70
C ASP A 80 -31.33 5.27 6.13
N ASP A 81 -31.07 4.18 5.44
CA ASP A 81 -31.96 3.00 5.40
C ASP A 81 -31.56 1.85 6.33
N LEU A 82 -31.24 2.17 7.58
CA LEU A 82 -31.23 1.13 8.63
C LEU A 82 -32.62 1.14 9.28
N GLU A 83 -33.16 -0.02 9.67
CA GLU A 83 -34.48 -0.17 10.33
C GLU A 83 -34.68 0.72 11.58
N SER A 84 -33.61 1.36 12.08
CA SER A 84 -33.59 2.35 13.16
C SER A 84 -33.64 3.83 12.72
N GLY A 85 -33.62 4.11 11.42
CA GLY A 85 -33.78 5.44 10.80
C GLY A 85 -32.72 6.50 11.15
N ARG A 86 -31.54 6.11 11.64
CA ARG A 86 -30.46 7.08 11.98
C ARG A 86 -29.02 6.61 11.75
N GLY A 87 -28.79 5.37 11.32
CA GLY A 87 -27.44 4.79 11.44
C GLY A 87 -26.41 5.32 10.44
N PHE A 88 -26.82 5.70 9.22
CA PHE A 88 -25.92 6.28 8.22
C PHE A 88 -25.42 7.66 8.69
N TRP A 89 -26.35 8.59 8.93
CA TRP A 89 -26.05 9.97 9.34
C TRP A 89 -25.48 10.07 10.75
N LYS A 90 -25.79 9.13 11.66
CA LYS A 90 -25.14 9.08 12.99
C LYS A 90 -23.63 8.96 12.86
N ASN A 91 -23.14 8.22 11.86
CA ASN A 91 -21.71 7.99 11.68
C ASN A 91 -21.09 8.86 10.57
N PHE A 92 -21.88 9.37 9.63
CA PHE A 92 -21.50 10.33 8.59
C PHE A 92 -22.01 11.74 8.93
N ASN A 93 -21.67 12.22 10.14
CA ASN A 93 -22.07 13.55 10.60
C ASN A 93 -20.93 14.56 10.47
N GLU A 94 -21.24 15.84 10.71
CA GLU A 94 -20.27 16.93 10.67
C GLU A 94 -19.08 16.71 11.62
N SER A 95 -19.28 16.12 12.80
CA SER A 95 -18.19 15.82 13.73
C SER A 95 -17.22 14.77 13.16
N ALA A 96 -17.75 13.68 12.58
CA ALA A 96 -16.96 12.63 11.95
C ALA A 96 -16.21 13.15 10.71
N LEU A 97 -16.91 13.91 9.85
CA LEU A 97 -16.30 14.54 8.68
C LEU A 97 -15.22 15.54 9.07
N ASN A 98 -15.46 16.39 10.07
CA ASN A 98 -14.43 17.32 10.57
C ASN A 98 -13.22 16.55 11.12
N LYS A 99 -13.43 15.49 11.92
CA LYS A 99 -12.35 14.68 12.49
C LYS A 99 -11.44 14.07 11.43
N HIS A 100 -11.98 13.69 10.27
CA HIS A 100 -11.24 12.97 9.23
C HIS A 100 -10.78 13.85 8.07
N LEU A 101 -11.58 14.85 7.67
CA LEU A 101 -11.25 15.71 6.53
C LEU A 101 -10.37 16.90 6.90
N ASN A 102 -10.52 17.48 8.09
CA ASN A 102 -9.71 18.63 8.48
C ASN A 102 -8.20 18.32 8.47
N PRO A 103 -7.72 17.16 8.99
CA PRO A 103 -6.32 16.80 8.90
C PRO A 103 -5.84 16.59 7.46
N ILE A 104 -6.65 15.92 6.61
CA ILE A 104 -6.34 15.67 5.20
C ILE A 104 -6.18 16.99 4.43
N ILE A 105 -7.11 17.91 4.64
CA ILE A 105 -7.21 19.15 3.86
C ILE A 105 -6.27 20.25 4.40
N GLY A 106 -5.85 20.13 5.67
CA GLY A 106 -5.00 21.10 6.34
C GLY A 106 -5.75 22.36 6.79
N CYS A 107 -6.96 22.23 7.32
CA CYS A 107 -7.76 23.37 7.79
C CYS A 107 -8.58 23.06 9.04
N ASP A 108 -8.95 24.07 9.83
CA ASP A 108 -9.76 23.90 11.04
C ASP A 108 -11.24 23.57 10.77
N SER A 109 -11.74 23.93 9.59
CA SER A 109 -13.10 23.65 9.17
C SER A 109 -13.22 23.67 7.66
N TRP A 110 -13.34 22.49 7.04
CA TRP A 110 -13.52 22.37 5.60
C TRP A 110 -14.78 23.11 5.10
N LYS A 111 -15.85 23.12 5.90
CA LYS A 111 -17.09 23.84 5.57
C LYS A 111 -16.87 25.34 5.41
N LYS A 112 -16.19 25.96 6.38
CA LYS A 112 -15.85 27.40 6.31
C LYS A 112 -14.79 27.70 5.24
N ALA A 113 -13.84 26.78 5.05
CA ALA A 113 -12.75 26.96 4.11
C ALA A 113 -13.23 26.87 2.65
N TYR A 114 -14.16 25.96 2.33
CA TYR A 114 -14.49 25.62 0.93
C TYR A 114 -15.94 25.84 0.54
N LEU A 115 -16.89 25.86 1.48
CA LEU A 115 -18.28 26.06 1.12
C LEU A 115 -18.68 27.53 1.11
N LYS A 116 -19.48 27.91 0.11
CA LYS A 116 -20.16 29.19 0.06
C LYS A 116 -21.31 29.16 1.07
N ILE A 117 -21.27 30.06 2.05
CA ILE A 117 -22.25 30.18 3.13
C ILE A 117 -23.14 31.41 2.91
N ASN A 118 -22.57 32.49 2.35
CA ASN A 118 -23.27 33.76 2.14
C ASN A 118 -23.21 34.19 0.66
N ARG A 119 -22.97 35.47 0.38
CA ARG A 119 -22.82 36.03 -0.97
C ARG A 119 -21.42 35.80 -1.57
N GLU A 120 -20.78 34.70 -1.18
CA GLU A 120 -19.45 34.32 -1.68
C GLU A 120 -19.54 33.88 -3.16
N THR A 121 -18.55 34.30 -3.94
CA THR A 121 -18.42 34.06 -5.37
C THR A 121 -17.53 32.83 -5.65
N ASP A 122 -17.43 32.45 -6.92
CA ASP A 122 -16.46 31.44 -7.36
C ASP A 122 -15.00 31.87 -7.14
N ILE A 123 -14.73 33.17 -7.04
CA ILE A 123 -13.39 33.68 -6.72
C ILE A 123 -13.08 33.49 -5.23
N ASP A 124 -14.07 33.73 -4.36
CA ASP A 124 -13.91 33.58 -2.91
C ASP A 124 -13.76 32.11 -2.50
N LYS A 125 -14.50 31.22 -3.19
CA LYS A 125 -14.56 29.78 -2.91
C LYS A 125 -14.48 28.96 -4.22
N PRO A 126 -13.31 28.93 -4.89
CA PRO A 126 -13.15 28.28 -6.21
C PRO A 126 -13.39 26.76 -6.17
N HIS A 127 -13.12 26.13 -5.02
CA HIS A 127 -13.23 24.69 -4.84
C HIS A 127 -14.55 24.25 -4.16
N HIS A 128 -15.58 25.11 -4.18
CA HIS A 128 -16.88 24.79 -3.60
C HIS A 128 -17.50 23.51 -4.16
N ASN A 129 -17.57 23.42 -5.49
CA ASN A 129 -18.17 22.28 -6.16
C ASN A 129 -17.35 21.00 -5.91
N ASP A 130 -16.02 21.10 -6.00
CA ASP A 130 -15.11 19.98 -5.71
C ASP A 130 -15.34 19.41 -4.30
N MET A 131 -15.45 20.27 -3.29
CA MET A 131 -15.72 19.84 -1.92
C MET A 131 -17.06 19.11 -1.78
N LEU A 132 -18.12 19.57 -2.45
CA LEU A 132 -19.43 18.90 -2.41
C LEU A 132 -19.39 17.54 -3.12
N LYS A 133 -18.75 17.47 -4.30
CA LYS A 133 -18.54 16.21 -5.01
C LYS A 133 -17.68 15.23 -4.18
N CYS A 134 -16.68 15.73 -3.46
CA CYS A 134 -15.89 14.92 -2.53
C CYS A 134 -16.76 14.30 -1.44
N VAL A 135 -17.59 15.11 -0.76
CA VAL A 135 -18.47 14.61 0.31
C VAL A 135 -19.45 13.57 -0.24
N TYR A 136 -19.95 13.76 -1.46
CA TYR A 136 -20.78 12.78 -2.15
C TYR A 136 -20.04 11.44 -2.35
N LEU A 137 -18.82 11.44 -2.91
CA LEU A 137 -18.05 10.20 -3.07
C LEU A 137 -17.65 9.56 -1.73
N LEU A 138 -17.33 10.36 -0.70
CA LEU A 138 -17.03 9.85 0.64
C LEU A 138 -18.26 9.20 1.30
N ALA A 139 -19.48 9.64 0.96
CA ALA A 139 -20.70 8.99 1.41
C ALA A 139 -20.82 7.55 0.86
N HIS A 140 -20.35 7.29 -0.38
CA HIS A 140 -20.30 5.93 -0.94
C HIS A 140 -19.35 5.05 -0.11
N LEU A 141 -18.17 5.59 0.19
CA LEU A 141 -17.19 4.90 1.03
C LEU A 141 -17.73 4.59 2.43
N HIS A 142 -18.41 5.56 3.04
CA HIS A 142 -19.03 5.41 4.37
C HIS A 142 -20.09 4.33 4.40
N LYS A 143 -20.89 4.24 3.34
CA LYS A 143 -21.97 3.27 3.21
C LYS A 143 -21.46 1.83 3.24
N ALA A 144 -20.27 1.61 2.71
CA ALA A 144 -19.57 0.34 2.82
C ALA A 144 -19.16 0.03 4.26
N SER A 145 -18.53 1.01 4.93
CA SER A 145 -18.24 0.98 6.35
C SER A 145 -17.90 2.38 6.88
N SER A 146 -18.45 2.76 8.04
CA SER A 146 -18.13 4.03 8.70
C SER A 146 -16.66 4.15 9.11
N SER A 147 -16.01 3.01 9.22
CA SER A 147 -14.61 2.86 9.57
C SER A 147 -13.65 3.34 8.47
N TYR A 148 -14.10 3.34 7.23
CA TYR A 148 -13.25 3.54 6.06
C TYR A 148 -12.76 4.96 5.84
N ILE A 149 -13.60 5.95 6.13
CA ILE A 149 -13.17 7.36 6.08
C ILE A 149 -12.06 7.62 7.10
N ARG A 150 -12.15 6.99 8.28
CA ARG A 150 -11.08 7.06 9.27
C ARG A 150 -9.77 6.47 8.75
N GLN A 151 -9.82 5.38 7.99
CA GLN A 151 -8.62 4.76 7.41
C GLN A 151 -8.01 5.60 6.29
N LEU A 152 -8.83 6.27 5.48
CA LEU A 152 -8.34 7.28 4.53
C LEU A 152 -7.56 8.42 5.21
N ALA A 153 -7.91 8.73 6.46
CA ALA A 153 -7.41 9.89 7.20
C ALA A 153 -6.32 9.56 8.24
N ARG A 154 -5.74 8.36 8.24
CA ARG A 154 -4.78 7.95 9.28
C ARG A 154 -3.43 7.55 8.71
N GLU A 155 -2.40 8.28 9.10
CA GLU A 155 -1.00 7.94 8.85
C GLU A 155 -0.51 6.90 9.84
N SER A 156 0.49 6.12 9.43
CA SER A 156 1.16 5.13 10.29
C SER A 156 0.18 4.19 11.00
N ASP A 157 -0.90 3.78 10.32
CA ASP A 157 -1.83 2.79 10.86
C ASP A 157 -1.41 1.39 10.40
N VAL A 158 -1.04 0.52 11.33
CA VAL A 158 -0.87 -0.92 11.09
C VAL A 158 -2.15 -1.52 10.46
N TRP A 159 -3.29 -0.89 10.77
CA TRP A 159 -4.65 -0.98 10.22
C TRP A 159 -4.87 -0.77 8.73
N SER A 160 -3.97 -0.04 8.09
CA SER A 160 -4.22 0.56 6.77
C SER A 160 -3.75 -0.30 5.60
N THR A 161 -3.04 -1.42 5.85
CA THR A 161 -2.54 -2.30 4.78
C THR A 161 -3.54 -3.22 4.15
N ASP A 162 -4.69 -3.36 4.78
CA ASP A 162 -5.72 -4.28 4.30
C ASP A 162 -6.28 -3.84 2.94
N LEU A 163 -5.90 -2.65 2.45
CA LEU A 163 -6.67 -1.84 1.53
C LEU A 163 -5.78 -1.03 0.58
N ARG A 164 -5.47 -1.58 -0.60
CA ARG A 164 -4.72 -0.87 -1.65
C ARG A 164 -5.56 -0.79 -2.92
N VAL A 165 -5.59 0.39 -3.53
CA VAL A 165 -6.33 0.67 -4.78
C VAL A 165 -5.89 -0.27 -5.91
N TYR A 166 -4.57 -0.44 -6.06
CA TYR A 166 -3.97 -1.19 -7.17
C TYR A 166 -3.62 -2.64 -6.83
N TYR A 167 -3.70 -3.02 -5.55
CA TYR A 167 -3.27 -4.33 -5.07
C TYR A 167 -4.17 -4.80 -3.91
N PRO A 168 -5.47 -5.00 -4.17
CA PRO A 168 -6.41 -5.43 -3.14
C PRO A 168 -5.96 -6.75 -2.52
N ARG A 169 -6.23 -6.91 -1.22
CA ARG A 169 -5.86 -8.12 -0.49
C ARG A 169 -6.93 -9.18 -0.61
N LYS A 170 -6.54 -10.41 -0.93
CA LYS A 170 -7.47 -11.51 -1.23
C LYS A 170 -7.90 -12.27 0.01
N ASP A 171 -7.22 -12.08 1.14
CA ASP A 171 -7.60 -12.70 2.41
C ASP A 171 -8.62 -11.94 3.23
N PHE A 172 -8.92 -10.71 2.85
CA PHE A 172 -9.94 -9.93 3.51
C PHE A 172 -11.18 -9.79 2.63
N GLU A 173 -12.29 -10.36 3.12
CA GLU A 173 -13.59 -10.34 2.45
C GLU A 173 -14.03 -8.92 2.04
N PHE A 174 -13.74 -7.92 2.88
CA PHE A 174 -14.11 -6.54 2.61
C PHE A 174 -13.03 -5.74 1.85
N SER A 175 -11.85 -6.31 1.61
CA SER A 175 -10.77 -5.61 0.90
C SER A 175 -11.13 -5.39 -0.56
N GLU A 176 -11.74 -6.39 -1.22
CA GLU A 176 -12.23 -6.24 -2.60
C GLU A 176 -13.31 -5.15 -2.71
N GLU A 177 -14.28 -5.18 -1.78
CA GLU A 177 -15.34 -4.18 -1.72
C GLU A 177 -14.74 -2.77 -1.53
N TYR A 178 -13.91 -2.58 -0.52
CA TYR A 178 -13.32 -1.28 -0.23
C TYR A 178 -12.39 -0.80 -1.34
N SER A 179 -11.57 -1.68 -1.90
CA SER A 179 -10.69 -1.34 -3.03
C SER A 179 -11.51 -0.97 -4.27
N GLY A 180 -12.70 -1.56 -4.45
CA GLY A 180 -13.69 -1.10 -5.43
C GLY A 180 -14.13 0.34 -5.16
N TYR A 181 -14.52 0.69 -3.94
CA TYR A 181 -14.88 2.07 -3.58
C TYR A 181 -13.71 3.06 -3.71
N LEU A 182 -12.50 2.67 -3.33
CA LEU A 182 -11.31 3.49 -3.58
C LEU A 182 -11.04 3.64 -5.07
N SER A 183 -11.26 2.59 -5.86
CA SER A 183 -11.11 2.65 -7.31
C SER A 183 -12.15 3.58 -7.94
N GLU A 184 -13.40 3.60 -7.46
CA GLU A 184 -14.37 4.63 -7.86
C GLU A 184 -13.87 6.02 -7.46
N LEU A 185 -13.42 6.21 -6.22
CA LEU A 185 -12.90 7.51 -5.75
C LEU A 185 -11.78 8.02 -6.66
N TYR A 186 -10.78 7.18 -6.95
CA TYR A 186 -9.66 7.51 -7.83
C TYR A 186 -10.12 7.76 -9.27
N ALA A 187 -10.88 6.83 -9.86
CA ALA A 187 -11.31 6.95 -11.25
C ALA A 187 -12.14 8.21 -11.47
N ASN A 188 -13.08 8.52 -10.58
CA ASN A 188 -13.93 9.70 -10.69
C ASN A 188 -13.12 11.00 -10.54
N ILE A 189 -12.28 11.11 -9.52
CA ILE A 189 -11.49 12.34 -9.27
C ILE A 189 -10.44 12.57 -10.38
N LEU A 190 -9.80 11.50 -10.86
CA LEU A 190 -8.69 11.59 -11.81
C LEU A 190 -9.12 11.67 -13.27
N PHE A 191 -10.35 11.28 -13.63
CA PHE A 191 -10.80 11.13 -15.02
C PHE A 191 -10.43 12.33 -15.92
N ASP A 192 -10.81 13.54 -15.50
CA ASP A 192 -10.57 14.79 -16.24
C ASP A 192 -9.29 15.53 -15.82
N GLN A 193 -8.48 14.93 -14.93
CA GLN A 193 -7.25 15.57 -14.48
C GLN A 193 -6.17 15.53 -15.56
N PRO A 194 -5.28 16.55 -15.65
CA PRO A 194 -4.16 16.52 -16.57
C PRO A 194 -3.29 15.27 -16.40
N PRO A 195 -2.73 14.69 -17.49
CA PRO A 195 -1.92 13.47 -17.41
C PRO A 195 -0.81 13.53 -16.36
N LYS A 196 -0.12 14.67 -16.22
CA LYS A 196 0.94 14.86 -15.23
C LYS A 196 0.45 14.72 -13.77
N ILE A 197 -0.77 15.17 -13.48
CA ILE A 197 -1.37 15.08 -12.14
C ILE A 197 -1.81 13.64 -11.86
N ARG A 198 -2.49 13.00 -12.81
CA ARG A 198 -2.86 11.58 -12.68
C ARG A 198 -1.62 10.73 -12.43
N ARG A 199 -0.61 10.93 -13.25
CA ARG A 199 0.69 10.25 -13.15
C ARG A 199 1.31 10.42 -11.76
N LEU A 200 1.42 11.65 -11.28
CA LEU A 200 2.01 11.93 -9.97
C LEU A 200 1.22 11.27 -8.85
N VAL A 201 -0.10 11.44 -8.80
CA VAL A 201 -0.94 10.89 -7.72
C VAL A 201 -0.87 9.37 -7.67
N LYS A 202 -0.93 8.71 -8.83
CA LYS A 202 -0.90 7.23 -8.90
C LYS A 202 0.47 6.62 -8.57
N CYS A 203 1.54 7.42 -8.56
CA CYS A 203 2.90 6.96 -8.27
C CYS A 203 3.55 7.69 -7.09
N LEU A 204 2.75 8.40 -6.28
CA LEU A 204 3.27 9.28 -5.24
C LEU A 204 3.95 8.50 -4.11
N ASP A 205 3.46 7.30 -3.80
CA ASP A 205 4.08 6.37 -2.86
C ASP A 205 5.55 6.09 -3.20
N VAL A 206 5.83 5.88 -4.48
CA VAL A 206 7.19 5.60 -4.96
C VAL A 206 8.03 6.85 -5.01
N CYS A 207 7.46 8.00 -5.36
CA CYS A 207 8.16 9.28 -5.21
C CYS A 207 8.59 9.49 -3.75
N ILE A 208 7.71 9.22 -2.78
CA ILE A 208 8.01 9.34 -1.35
C ILE A 208 9.16 8.39 -0.96
N GLU A 209 9.07 7.12 -1.34
CA GLU A 209 10.11 6.12 -1.04
C GLU A 209 11.48 6.56 -1.60
N LYS A 210 11.55 6.93 -2.87
CA LYS A 210 12.81 7.28 -3.54
C LYS A 210 13.41 8.58 -3.02
N LEU A 211 12.60 9.62 -2.84
CA LEU A 211 13.07 10.86 -2.24
C LEU A 211 13.58 10.63 -0.82
N THR A 212 12.94 9.74 -0.06
CA THR A 212 13.35 9.41 1.33
C THR A 212 14.72 8.73 1.36
N ASN A 213 14.95 7.77 0.47
CA ASN A 213 16.23 7.05 0.38
C ASN A 213 17.41 7.94 -0.04
N HIS A 214 17.14 9.09 -0.65
CA HIS A 214 18.16 9.95 -1.23
C HIS A 214 18.07 11.42 -0.77
N ALA A 215 17.32 11.69 0.30
CA ALA A 215 17.05 13.04 0.77
C ALA A 215 18.33 13.81 1.16
N ASP A 216 19.37 13.11 1.61
CA ASP A 216 20.66 13.71 2.00
C ASP A 216 21.59 13.99 0.81
N SER A 217 21.20 13.61 -0.41
CA SER A 217 22.00 13.90 -1.59
C SER A 217 22.00 15.41 -1.89
N ASP A 218 23.11 15.92 -2.40
CA ASP A 218 23.25 17.35 -2.73
C ASP A 218 22.27 17.82 -3.82
N TRP A 219 21.67 16.88 -4.55
CA TRP A 219 20.68 17.12 -5.60
C TRP A 219 19.26 17.20 -5.04
N ILE A 220 18.91 16.35 -4.08
CA ILE A 220 17.54 16.25 -3.54
C ILE A 220 17.37 17.11 -2.28
N ALA A 221 18.40 17.27 -1.46
CA ALA A 221 18.31 18.07 -0.23
C ALA A 221 17.87 19.54 -0.47
N PRO A 222 18.34 20.25 -1.51
CA PRO A 222 17.87 21.61 -1.81
C PRO A 222 16.40 21.61 -2.28
N PHE A 223 16.07 20.66 -3.15
CA PHE A 223 14.74 20.46 -3.71
C PHE A 223 13.66 20.28 -2.62
N LEU A 224 13.95 19.47 -1.58
CA LEU A 224 13.02 19.20 -0.49
C LEU A 224 12.69 20.44 0.37
N LYS A 225 13.38 21.56 0.17
CA LYS A 225 13.13 22.84 0.85
C LYS A 225 12.17 23.75 0.09
N HIS A 226 11.85 23.48 -1.17
CA HIS A 226 10.90 24.29 -1.97
C HIS A 226 9.49 24.27 -1.36
N ARG A 227 8.81 25.42 -1.33
CA ARG A 227 7.45 25.58 -0.80
C ARG A 227 6.65 26.55 -1.68
N THR A 228 5.39 26.21 -2.00
CA THR A 228 4.56 27.00 -2.94
C THR A 228 3.14 27.30 -2.47
N ILE A 229 2.75 26.87 -1.26
CA ILE A 229 1.36 26.82 -0.77
C ILE A 229 0.57 25.73 -1.49
N ASP A 230 -0.05 24.86 -0.70
CA ASP A 230 -0.90 23.79 -1.21
C ASP A 230 -2.31 24.30 -1.56
N SER A 231 -2.45 24.75 -2.81
CA SER A 231 -3.68 25.26 -3.42
C SER A 231 -4.49 24.18 -4.17
N ASP A 232 -4.12 22.90 -4.05
CA ASP A 232 -4.85 21.79 -4.67
C ASP A 232 -6.33 21.77 -4.26
N ALA A 233 -7.18 21.24 -5.15
CA ALA A 233 -8.57 21.00 -4.82
C ALA A 233 -8.69 19.94 -3.69
N PRO A 234 -9.72 20.01 -2.82
CA PRO A 234 -9.95 19.02 -1.76
C PRO A 234 -9.88 17.56 -2.20
N SER A 235 -10.42 17.24 -3.38
CA SER A 235 -10.37 15.90 -3.99
C SER A 235 -8.96 15.38 -4.16
N LEU A 236 -8.09 16.20 -4.74
CA LEU A 236 -6.69 15.89 -4.97
C LEU A 236 -5.90 15.80 -3.66
N LYS A 237 -6.26 16.61 -2.64
CA LYS A 237 -5.68 16.49 -1.29
C LYS A 237 -6.02 15.16 -0.63
N ILE A 238 -7.25 14.66 -0.79
CA ILE A 238 -7.65 13.33 -0.30
C ILE A 238 -6.81 12.23 -0.95
N LEU A 239 -6.64 12.25 -2.28
CA LEU A 239 -5.82 11.25 -2.97
C LEU A 239 -4.34 11.34 -2.58
N LYS A 240 -3.79 12.56 -2.51
CA LYS A 240 -2.42 12.81 -2.04
C LYS A 240 -2.19 12.26 -0.64
N PHE A 241 -3.11 12.53 0.29
CA PHE A 241 -3.02 12.04 1.66
C PHE A 241 -3.15 10.51 1.75
N ASN A 242 -4.03 9.89 0.95
CA ASN A 242 -4.15 8.44 0.90
C ASN A 242 -2.83 7.76 0.50
N GLN A 243 -2.07 8.35 -0.43
CA GLN A 243 -0.73 7.87 -0.80
C GLN A 243 0.31 8.06 0.30
N ILE A 244 0.24 9.16 1.07
CA ILE A 244 1.07 9.36 2.27
C ILE A 244 0.76 8.29 3.33
N ALA A 245 -0.51 8.02 3.58
CA ALA A 245 -0.94 6.99 4.52
C ALA A 245 -0.42 5.60 4.10
N LEU A 246 -0.50 5.28 2.80
CA LEU A 246 0.08 4.06 2.24
C LEU A 246 1.60 3.98 2.45
N SER A 247 2.31 5.09 2.22
CA SER A 247 3.78 5.14 2.35
C SER A 247 4.27 5.01 3.79
N THR A 248 3.55 5.62 4.73
CA THR A 248 3.88 5.59 6.17
C THR A 248 3.48 4.29 6.85
N HIS A 249 2.73 3.42 6.16
CA HIS A 249 2.30 2.15 6.70
C HIS A 249 3.46 1.25 7.12
N HIS A 250 4.44 1.03 6.23
CA HIS A 250 5.55 0.10 6.51
C HIS A 250 6.35 0.54 7.74
N THR A 251 6.45 1.86 7.99
CA THR A 251 7.03 2.40 9.22
C THR A 251 6.27 1.93 10.45
N ALA A 252 4.93 1.98 10.45
CA ALA A 252 4.12 1.49 11.57
C ALA A 252 4.24 -0.02 11.76
N LEU A 253 4.23 -0.76 10.66
CA LEU A 253 4.36 -2.22 10.63
C LEU A 253 5.72 -2.64 11.22
N ASN A 254 6.78 -1.95 10.82
CA ASN A 254 8.12 -2.14 11.36
C ASN A 254 8.18 -1.81 12.86
N SER A 255 7.71 -0.62 13.27
CA SER A 255 7.71 -0.24 14.69
C SER A 255 6.94 -1.23 15.57
N TYR A 256 5.84 -1.81 15.05
CA TYR A 256 5.06 -2.80 15.79
C TYR A 256 5.75 -4.17 15.90
N LEU A 257 6.52 -4.57 14.88
CA LEU A 257 7.13 -5.90 14.79
C LEU A 257 8.60 -5.96 15.24
N GLN A 258 9.29 -4.83 15.33
CA GLN A 258 10.73 -4.76 15.58
C GLN A 258 11.19 -5.57 16.80
N ASP A 259 10.47 -5.47 17.91
CA ASP A 259 10.82 -6.18 19.15
C ASP A 259 10.40 -7.65 19.14
N LYS A 260 9.72 -8.10 18.09
CA LYS A 260 9.17 -9.46 17.96
C LYS A 260 10.02 -10.36 17.06
N ILE A 261 10.87 -9.78 16.20
CA ILE A 261 11.70 -10.54 15.26
C ILE A 261 13.00 -11.06 15.87
N SER A 262 13.37 -10.58 17.07
CA SER A 262 14.65 -10.88 17.73
C SER A 262 14.59 -12.05 18.73
N GLY A 263 13.52 -12.84 18.71
CA GLY A 263 13.39 -14.01 19.58
C GLY A 263 14.55 -15.00 19.40
N PRO A 264 15.06 -15.63 20.47
CA PRO A 264 16.11 -16.64 20.33
C PRO A 264 15.56 -17.91 19.66
N PHE A 265 16.42 -18.64 18.96
CA PHE A 265 16.10 -19.95 18.39
C PHE A 265 17.32 -20.88 18.46
N ASP A 266 17.06 -22.18 18.67
CA ASP A 266 18.10 -23.22 18.69
C ASP A 266 18.10 -23.99 17.37
N LEU A 267 19.23 -24.60 17.01
CA LEU A 267 19.36 -25.51 15.85
C LEU A 267 18.47 -26.77 15.94
N THR A 268 17.89 -27.05 17.11
CA THR A 268 17.03 -28.22 17.38
C THR A 268 15.54 -27.87 17.45
N SER A 269 15.18 -26.62 17.21
CA SER A 269 13.80 -26.13 17.36
C SER A 269 12.84 -26.83 16.41
N PHE A 270 13.30 -27.13 15.19
CA PHE A 270 12.54 -27.88 14.20
C PHE A 270 12.30 -29.33 14.61
N ASP A 271 13.33 -30.02 15.10
CA ASP A 271 13.20 -31.40 15.58
C ASP A 271 12.27 -31.51 16.78
N LYS A 272 12.34 -30.53 17.71
CA LYS A 272 11.40 -30.42 18.83
C LYS A 272 9.97 -30.25 18.34
N LEU A 273 9.74 -29.43 17.31
CA LEU A 273 8.41 -29.25 16.73
C LEU A 273 7.90 -30.55 16.07
N LYS A 274 8.74 -31.26 15.31
CA LYS A 274 8.43 -32.59 14.74
C LYS A 274 8.11 -33.62 15.82
N ALA A 275 8.82 -33.60 16.94
CA ALA A 275 8.53 -34.47 18.07
C ALA A 275 7.12 -34.20 18.65
N ASN A 276 6.75 -32.92 18.79
CA ASN A 276 5.41 -32.52 19.26
C ASN A 276 4.29 -32.93 18.30
N GLU A 277 4.52 -33.02 16.99
CA GLU A 277 3.51 -33.54 16.04
C GLU A 277 3.15 -35.00 16.28
N ASN A 278 4.11 -35.78 16.76
CA ASN A 278 3.92 -37.19 17.06
C ASN A 278 3.30 -37.43 18.45
N ASP A 279 3.17 -36.37 19.26
CA ASP A 279 2.52 -36.41 20.57
C ASP A 279 1.02 -36.09 20.43
N GLN A 280 0.17 -37.09 20.67
CA GLN A 280 -1.29 -36.97 20.60
C GLN A 280 -1.89 -35.94 21.59
N SER A 281 -1.12 -35.47 22.57
CA SER A 281 -1.54 -34.46 23.54
C SER A 281 -1.34 -33.02 23.05
N VAL A 282 -0.61 -32.80 21.96
CA VAL A 282 -0.29 -31.47 21.43
C VAL A 282 -1.08 -31.21 20.14
N VAL A 283 -1.89 -30.15 20.13
CA VAL A 283 -2.60 -29.70 18.92
C VAL A 283 -1.77 -28.62 18.22
N LEU A 284 -1.14 -28.97 17.11
CA LEU A 284 -0.43 -28.03 16.25
C LEU A 284 -1.34 -27.53 15.13
N ILE A 285 -1.33 -26.21 14.92
CA ILE A 285 -2.15 -25.57 13.86
C ILE A 285 -1.51 -25.76 12.48
N ALA A 286 -0.18 -25.71 12.40
CA ALA A 286 0.61 -25.97 11.20
C ALA A 286 1.64 -27.06 11.48
N SER A 287 1.91 -27.88 10.47
CA SER A 287 2.90 -28.95 10.58
C SER A 287 4.33 -28.42 10.47
N ALA A 288 5.31 -29.17 10.97
CA ALA A 288 6.73 -28.89 10.83
C ALA A 288 7.10 -28.73 9.35
N GLN A 289 6.64 -29.64 8.48
CA GLN A 289 6.85 -29.52 7.04
C GLN A 289 6.30 -28.19 6.49
N GLN A 290 5.15 -27.71 6.97
CA GLN A 290 4.61 -26.41 6.54
C GLN A 290 5.51 -25.24 6.98
N TYR A 291 6.17 -25.32 8.14
CA TYR A 291 7.15 -24.31 8.55
C TYR A 291 8.38 -24.30 7.64
N GLU A 292 8.87 -25.47 7.23
CA GLU A 292 9.99 -25.62 6.30
C GLU A 292 9.65 -25.05 4.91
N LEU A 293 8.45 -25.37 4.39
CA LEU A 293 7.96 -24.79 3.13
C LEU A 293 7.86 -23.26 3.21
N VAL A 294 7.33 -22.72 4.31
CA VAL A 294 7.20 -21.26 4.48
C VAL A 294 8.56 -20.59 4.71
N ALA A 295 9.54 -21.27 5.31
CA ALA A 295 10.92 -20.80 5.38
C ALA A 295 11.51 -20.62 3.97
N ALA A 296 11.40 -21.66 3.13
CA ALA A 296 11.81 -21.57 1.72
C ALA A 296 11.06 -20.46 0.97
N LEU A 297 9.75 -20.30 1.22
CA LEU A 297 8.92 -19.28 0.58
C LEU A 297 9.38 -17.85 0.95
N CYS A 298 9.69 -17.61 2.23
CA CYS A 298 10.22 -16.33 2.69
C CYS A 298 11.61 -16.05 2.10
N MET A 299 12.47 -17.06 2.02
CA MET A 299 13.78 -16.94 1.36
C MET A 299 13.63 -16.63 -0.13
N ARG A 300 12.68 -17.28 -0.83
CA ARG A 300 12.41 -17.03 -2.24
C ARG A 300 12.06 -15.56 -2.50
N VAL A 301 11.30 -14.91 -1.61
CA VAL A 301 10.95 -13.48 -1.75
C VAL A 301 12.17 -12.56 -1.65
N LEU A 302 13.20 -12.97 -0.90
CA LEU A 302 14.43 -12.20 -0.75
C LEU A 302 15.33 -12.32 -2.00
N LEU A 303 15.05 -13.26 -2.91
CA LEU A 303 15.79 -13.47 -4.14
C LEU A 303 15.17 -12.68 -5.30
N GLN A 304 16.02 -12.00 -6.07
CA GLN A 304 15.57 -11.18 -7.20
C GLN A 304 14.98 -12.03 -8.33
N ASN A 305 15.61 -13.19 -8.63
CA ASN A 305 15.19 -14.09 -9.70
C ASN A 305 14.96 -15.51 -9.14
N PRO A 306 14.16 -16.34 -9.84
CA PRO A 306 14.02 -17.76 -9.52
C PRO A 306 15.36 -18.48 -9.58
N LEU A 307 15.52 -19.52 -8.76
CA LEU A 307 16.70 -20.37 -8.78
C LEU A 307 16.51 -21.58 -9.68
N ARG A 308 17.62 -22.17 -10.10
CA ARG A 308 17.70 -23.48 -10.75
C ARG A 308 18.84 -24.28 -10.15
N GLU A 309 18.67 -25.59 -10.04
CA GLU A 309 19.75 -26.48 -9.64
C GLU A 309 20.63 -26.83 -10.83
N GLU A 310 21.94 -26.58 -10.70
CA GLU A 310 22.95 -26.97 -11.68
C GLU A 310 24.19 -27.52 -10.97
N ASN A 311 24.51 -28.80 -11.19
CA ASN A 311 25.74 -29.45 -10.70
C ASN A 311 26.01 -29.28 -9.18
N GLY A 312 24.97 -29.34 -8.34
CA GLY A 312 25.10 -29.16 -6.88
C GLY A 312 25.12 -27.71 -6.39
N TRP A 313 24.73 -26.77 -7.26
CA TRP A 313 24.62 -25.35 -6.98
C TRP A 313 23.22 -24.84 -7.31
N TRP A 314 22.76 -23.90 -6.51
CA TRP A 314 21.64 -23.05 -6.82
C TRP A 314 22.12 -21.84 -7.61
N VAL A 315 21.61 -21.70 -8.84
CA VAL A 315 22.01 -20.66 -9.79
C VAL A 315 20.83 -19.73 -10.07
N SER A 316 21.12 -18.44 -10.13
CA SER A 316 20.18 -17.37 -10.47
C SER A 316 20.82 -16.46 -11.51
N GLU A 317 20.03 -15.96 -12.46
CA GLU A 317 20.51 -14.92 -13.37
C GLU A 317 20.97 -13.68 -12.57
N GLY A 318 22.19 -13.20 -12.85
CA GLY A 318 22.74 -12.00 -12.24
C GLY A 318 23.23 -12.13 -10.79
N ALA A 319 23.26 -13.32 -10.20
CA ALA A 319 23.73 -13.53 -8.83
C ALA A 319 24.79 -14.66 -8.74
N PRO A 320 25.72 -14.60 -7.76
CA PRO A 320 26.67 -15.68 -7.54
C PRO A 320 25.95 -17.01 -7.22
N PRO A 321 26.44 -18.16 -7.71
CA PRO A 321 25.93 -19.47 -7.33
C PRO A 321 26.04 -19.71 -5.81
N ILE A 322 25.05 -20.39 -5.25
CA ILE A 322 25.00 -20.76 -3.82
C ILE A 322 25.11 -22.28 -3.74
N SER A 323 26.00 -22.80 -2.88
CA SER A 323 26.13 -24.25 -2.72
C SER A 323 24.86 -24.84 -2.09
N HIS A 324 24.55 -26.12 -2.36
CA HIS A 324 23.43 -26.79 -1.69
C HIS A 324 23.59 -26.80 -0.15
N GLU A 325 24.82 -26.88 0.34
CA GLU A 325 25.13 -26.85 1.78
C GLU A 325 24.80 -25.48 2.39
N ASP A 326 25.28 -24.39 1.78
CA ASP A 326 24.98 -23.02 2.24
C ASP A 326 23.48 -22.70 2.18
N MET A 327 22.81 -23.15 1.11
CA MET A 327 21.37 -22.98 0.97
C MET A 327 20.61 -23.75 2.06
N LYS A 328 21.00 -24.99 2.32
CA LYS A 328 20.42 -25.81 3.38
C LYS A 328 20.62 -25.18 4.75
N LEU A 329 21.82 -24.66 5.05
CA LEU A 329 22.09 -23.94 6.30
C LEU A 329 21.15 -22.74 6.48
N CYS A 330 20.88 -21.98 5.42
CA CYS A 330 19.93 -20.88 5.47
C CYS A 330 18.50 -21.35 5.75
N ILE A 331 18.04 -22.40 5.05
CA ILE A 331 16.69 -22.96 5.24
C ILE A 331 16.53 -23.51 6.66
N ASP A 332 17.52 -24.27 7.14
CA ASP A 332 17.51 -24.86 8.47
C ASP A 332 17.46 -23.77 9.55
N ALA A 333 18.20 -22.66 9.38
CA ALA A 333 18.17 -21.54 10.31
C ALA A 333 16.80 -20.86 10.38
N VAL A 334 16.20 -20.57 9.22
CA VAL A 334 14.89 -19.92 9.16
C VAL A 334 13.79 -20.86 9.68
N THR A 335 13.85 -22.14 9.34
CA THR A 335 12.91 -23.16 9.81
C THR A 335 12.99 -23.31 11.33
N ASN A 336 14.21 -23.34 11.89
CA ASN A 336 14.42 -23.36 13.32
C ASN A 336 13.89 -22.09 14.01
N ALA A 337 14.10 -20.92 13.43
CA ALA A 337 13.56 -19.67 13.94
C ALA A 337 12.02 -19.70 14.02
N PHE A 338 11.35 -20.05 12.92
CA PHE A 338 9.89 -20.14 12.92
C PHE A 338 9.35 -21.23 13.85
N SER A 339 10.04 -22.37 13.93
CA SER A 339 9.67 -23.46 14.84
C SER A 339 9.82 -23.04 16.30
N ALA A 340 10.88 -22.30 16.65
CA ALA A 340 11.07 -21.76 18.00
C ALA A 340 9.94 -20.78 18.35
N ASP A 341 9.56 -19.90 17.42
CA ASP A 341 8.47 -18.95 17.64
C ASP A 341 7.12 -19.67 17.85
N ALA A 342 6.89 -20.79 17.15
CA ALA A 342 5.72 -21.64 17.33
C ALA A 342 5.72 -22.37 18.70
N LEU A 343 6.85 -22.98 19.08
CA LEU A 343 7.03 -23.67 20.36
C LEU A 343 6.87 -22.72 21.56
N ASN A 344 7.37 -21.49 21.42
CA ASN A 344 7.23 -20.43 22.41
C ASN A 344 5.85 -19.75 22.38
N GLN A 345 4.97 -20.18 21.48
CA GLN A 345 3.62 -19.63 21.30
C GLN A 345 3.63 -18.11 21.10
N LEU A 346 4.55 -17.61 20.28
CA LEU A 346 4.65 -16.18 20.00
C LEU A 346 3.30 -15.62 19.55
N LYS A 347 2.81 -14.63 20.29
CA LYS A 347 1.59 -13.91 19.97
C LYS A 347 1.91 -12.58 19.32
N ILE A 348 1.54 -12.48 18.05
CA ILE A 348 1.43 -11.20 17.34
C ILE A 348 -0.05 -10.87 17.32
N GLU A 349 -0.40 -9.85 18.10
CA GLU A 349 -1.79 -9.40 18.22
C GLU A 349 -2.14 -8.56 17.01
N SER A 350 -3.11 -9.06 16.26
CA SER A 350 -3.91 -8.21 15.41
C SER A 350 -5.27 -8.11 16.08
N ASP A 351 -5.48 -7.00 16.79
CA ASP A 351 -6.83 -6.64 17.24
C ASP A 351 -7.66 -6.54 15.97
N GLY A 352 -8.64 -7.45 15.89
CA GLY A 352 -9.34 -7.81 14.67
C GLY A 352 -9.52 -6.66 13.69
N THR A 353 -9.38 -6.93 12.40
CA THR A 353 -9.85 -6.00 11.37
C THR A 353 -11.18 -5.39 11.78
N LYS A 354 -11.30 -4.07 11.61
CA LYS A 354 -12.49 -3.28 11.96
C LYS A 354 -13.68 -3.82 11.19
N ASN A 355 -14.32 -4.84 11.76
CA ASN A 355 -15.52 -5.60 11.36
C ASN A 355 -15.58 -6.98 12.07
N GLY A 356 -14.61 -7.34 12.93
CA GLY A 356 -14.78 -8.39 13.94
C GLY A 356 -14.48 -9.82 13.47
N LYS A 357 -13.87 -10.02 12.29
CA LYS A 357 -13.26 -11.32 11.96
C LYS A 357 -11.88 -11.39 12.61
N ARG A 358 -11.63 -12.51 13.30
CA ARG A 358 -10.36 -12.75 13.99
C ARG A 358 -9.26 -12.97 12.95
N ASP A 359 -8.20 -12.18 13.04
CA ASP A 359 -7.01 -12.38 12.23
C ASP A 359 -6.39 -13.76 12.49
N THR A 360 -5.85 -14.36 11.42
CA THR A 360 -5.27 -15.70 11.47
C THR A 360 -3.94 -15.66 12.22
N SER A 361 -3.77 -16.38 13.33
CA SER A 361 -2.48 -16.47 14.05
C SER A 361 -1.29 -16.84 13.12
N ILE A 362 -0.04 -16.55 13.52
CA ILE A 362 1.17 -16.92 12.73
C ILE A 362 1.14 -18.38 12.27
N PRO A 363 0.84 -19.39 13.13
CA PRO A 363 0.74 -20.78 12.66
C PRO A 363 -0.35 -20.98 11.60
N ALA A 364 -1.50 -20.33 11.73
CA ALA A 364 -2.57 -20.40 10.72
C ALA A 364 -2.16 -19.73 9.40
N ALA A 365 -1.39 -18.64 9.46
CA ALA A 365 -0.80 -18.01 8.28
C ALA A 365 0.23 -18.94 7.62
N VAL A 366 1.09 -19.61 8.39
CA VAL A 366 2.06 -20.60 7.89
C VAL A 366 1.35 -21.74 7.16
N LYS A 367 0.33 -22.34 7.78
CA LYS A 367 -0.49 -23.39 7.15
C LYS A 367 -1.07 -22.92 5.81
N LYS A 368 -1.69 -21.74 5.79
CA LYS A 368 -2.35 -21.19 4.60
C LYS A 368 -1.35 -20.83 3.48
N LEU A 369 -0.18 -20.30 3.84
CA LEU A 369 0.90 -20.02 2.90
C LEU A 369 1.45 -21.31 2.27
N ALA A 370 1.62 -22.37 3.07
CA ALA A 370 2.06 -23.66 2.57
C ALA A 370 1.01 -24.32 1.65
N GLU A 371 -0.27 -24.24 1.99
CA GLU A 371 -1.37 -24.83 1.18
C GLU A 371 -1.61 -24.12 -0.16
N GLN A 372 -1.18 -22.86 -0.32
CA GLN A 372 -1.42 -22.09 -1.55
C GLN A 372 -0.21 -21.99 -2.49
N ASN A 373 0.96 -22.42 -2.03
CA ASN A 373 2.22 -22.41 -2.79
C ASN A 373 2.66 -23.87 -3.06
N PRO A 374 3.72 -24.11 -3.86
CA PRO A 374 4.19 -25.47 -4.14
C PRO A 374 4.53 -26.29 -2.89
N GLU A 375 4.45 -27.61 -3.00
CA GLU A 375 4.53 -28.55 -1.87
C GLU A 375 5.96 -29.01 -1.54
N THR A 376 6.96 -28.55 -2.30
CA THR A 376 8.38 -28.87 -2.10
C THR A 376 9.26 -27.62 -2.08
N VAL A 377 10.38 -27.69 -1.35
CA VAL A 377 11.35 -26.59 -1.22
C VAL A 377 11.94 -26.21 -2.58
N GLU A 378 12.25 -27.20 -3.41
CA GLU A 378 12.84 -27.03 -4.72
C GLU A 378 11.87 -26.32 -5.67
N GLU A 379 10.60 -26.74 -5.71
CA GLU A 379 9.57 -26.07 -6.51
C GLU A 379 9.37 -24.62 -6.08
N ILE A 380 9.38 -24.34 -4.77
CA ILE A 380 9.26 -22.99 -4.24
C ILE A 380 10.39 -22.08 -4.74
N PHE A 381 11.63 -22.56 -4.83
CA PHE A 381 12.73 -21.74 -5.33
C PHE A 381 12.66 -21.47 -6.84
N MET A 382 11.99 -22.34 -7.60
CA MET A 382 11.82 -22.22 -9.05
C MET A 382 10.67 -21.28 -9.47
N ILE A 383 9.75 -20.89 -8.57
CA ILE A 383 8.62 -20.04 -8.95
C ILE A 383 9.04 -18.61 -9.32
N GLY A 384 8.32 -17.99 -10.24
CA GLY A 384 8.49 -16.59 -10.62
C GLY A 384 8.16 -15.60 -9.49
N SER A 385 7.11 -15.90 -8.71
CA SER A 385 6.63 -15.04 -7.63
C SER A 385 5.93 -15.88 -6.56
N ALA A 386 6.26 -15.62 -5.30
CA ALA A 386 5.61 -16.26 -4.16
C ALA A 386 4.25 -15.60 -3.85
N ASP A 387 3.19 -16.40 -3.69
CA ASP A 387 1.87 -15.88 -3.35
C ASP A 387 1.73 -15.71 -1.84
N PHE A 388 1.58 -14.46 -1.40
CA PHE A 388 1.25 -14.07 -0.02
C PHE A 388 -0.15 -13.43 0.08
N ALA A 389 -0.91 -13.37 -1.02
CA ALA A 389 -2.12 -12.57 -1.12
C ALA A 389 -3.25 -13.05 -0.20
N ARG A 390 -3.18 -14.29 0.31
CA ARG A 390 -4.17 -14.84 1.23
C ARG A 390 -3.76 -14.86 2.70
N VAL A 391 -2.73 -14.13 3.14
CA VAL A 391 -2.45 -13.98 4.57
C VAL A 391 -2.28 -12.53 4.98
N PRO A 392 -2.59 -12.19 6.25
CA PRO A 392 -2.48 -10.81 6.67
C PRO A 392 -1.09 -10.23 6.53
N GLU A 393 -1.03 -8.98 6.04
CA GLU A 393 0.24 -8.34 5.71
C GLU A 393 1.16 -8.29 6.93
N LEU A 394 0.60 -8.06 8.11
CA LEU A 394 1.29 -8.16 9.40
C LEU A 394 2.09 -9.47 9.56
N TYR A 395 1.47 -10.63 9.28
CA TYR A 395 2.13 -11.93 9.43
C TYR A 395 3.13 -12.17 8.30
N SER A 396 2.77 -11.82 7.07
CA SER A 396 3.71 -11.94 5.93
C SER A 396 4.97 -11.09 6.13
N HIS A 397 4.82 -9.87 6.66
CA HIS A 397 5.92 -8.95 6.92
C HIS A 397 6.76 -9.42 8.10
N TYR A 398 6.11 -9.93 9.16
CA TYR A 398 6.79 -10.57 10.27
C TYR A 398 7.66 -11.75 9.80
N LEU A 399 7.08 -12.71 9.07
CA LEU A 399 7.79 -13.90 8.60
C LEU A 399 9.00 -13.53 7.72
N ARG A 400 8.85 -12.53 6.84
CA ARG A 400 9.96 -12.00 6.02
C ARG A 400 11.08 -11.38 6.86
N LYS A 401 10.75 -10.50 7.81
CA LYS A 401 11.75 -9.88 8.68
C LYS A 401 12.41 -10.86 9.65
N ARG A 402 11.65 -11.85 10.11
CA ARG A 402 12.17 -12.96 10.93
C ARG A 402 13.11 -13.86 10.13
N CYS A 403 12.82 -14.11 8.85
CA CYS A 403 13.71 -14.80 7.92
C CYS A 403 15.03 -14.04 7.72
N GLU A 404 14.98 -12.73 7.43
CA GLU A 404 16.19 -11.88 7.32
C GLU A 404 17.03 -11.95 8.61
N TYR A 405 16.39 -11.86 9.78
CA TYR A 405 17.06 -11.93 11.08
C TYR A 405 17.74 -13.28 11.35
N ALA A 406 17.08 -14.39 11.00
CA ALA A 406 17.64 -15.74 11.19
C ALA A 406 18.89 -15.96 10.33
N ILE A 407 18.85 -15.54 9.05
CA ILE A 407 20.00 -15.63 8.15
C ILE A 407 21.15 -14.74 8.63
N ALA A 408 20.85 -13.52 9.07
CA ALA A 408 21.87 -12.62 9.61
C ALA A 408 22.52 -13.19 10.89
N THR A 409 21.76 -13.94 11.71
CA THR A 409 22.28 -14.61 12.92
C THR A 409 23.34 -15.65 12.56
N ILE A 410 23.04 -16.61 11.69
CA ILE A 410 24.02 -17.65 11.30
C ILE A 410 25.23 -17.07 10.57
N ARG A 411 25.03 -16.00 9.79
CA ARG A 411 26.14 -15.30 9.12
C ARG A 411 27.07 -14.65 10.13
N SER A 412 26.52 -14.00 11.16
CA SER A 412 27.32 -13.37 12.21
C SER A 412 28.10 -14.39 13.05
N SER A 413 27.64 -15.63 13.11
CA SER A 413 28.34 -16.76 13.76
C SER A 413 29.51 -17.31 12.94
N GLY A 414 29.67 -16.90 11.68
CA GLY A 414 30.73 -17.36 10.78
C GLY A 414 30.38 -18.63 9.99
N ASP A 415 29.16 -19.15 10.13
CA ASP A 415 28.71 -20.38 9.49
C ASP A 415 28.32 -20.19 8.02
N LEU A 416 28.17 -18.93 7.58
CA LEU A 416 27.76 -18.57 6.21
C LEU A 416 28.73 -17.57 5.58
N GLY A 417 29.19 -17.86 4.35
CA GLY A 417 30.05 -16.96 3.58
C GLY A 417 29.36 -15.62 3.23
N LYS A 418 30.12 -14.51 3.23
CA LYS A 418 29.58 -13.16 2.95
C LYS A 418 28.92 -13.01 1.57
N SER A 419 29.32 -13.83 0.60
CA SER A 419 28.76 -13.81 -0.75
C SER A 419 27.38 -14.48 -0.85
N VAL A 420 27.02 -15.35 0.09
CA VAL A 420 25.74 -16.06 0.07
C VAL A 420 24.63 -15.11 0.49
N LEU A 421 23.65 -14.86 -0.38
CA LEU A 421 22.53 -13.93 -0.14
C LEU A 421 23.03 -12.54 0.30
N SER A 422 23.98 -11.98 -0.45
CA SER A 422 24.67 -10.72 -0.13
C SER A 422 23.76 -9.49 -0.03
N ASN A 423 22.51 -9.60 -0.47
CA ASN A 423 21.47 -8.58 -0.36
C ASN A 423 20.82 -8.52 1.04
N ILE A 424 21.02 -9.54 1.88
CA ILE A 424 20.55 -9.59 3.27
C ILE A 424 21.61 -8.93 4.17
N ALA A 425 21.18 -8.25 5.23
CA ALA A 425 22.07 -7.58 6.18
C ALA A 425 23.12 -8.53 6.82
N GLU A 426 24.33 -8.03 7.08
CA GLU A 426 25.44 -8.86 7.61
C GLU A 426 25.22 -9.29 9.06
N THR A 427 24.45 -8.53 9.86
CA THR A 427 24.26 -8.77 11.29
C THR A 427 22.78 -8.69 11.69
N PRO A 428 22.35 -9.41 12.75
CA PRO A 428 20.97 -9.33 13.25
C PRO A 428 20.60 -7.91 13.66
N GLN A 429 21.56 -7.16 14.22
CA GLN A 429 21.38 -5.77 14.62
C GLN A 429 21.09 -4.88 13.41
N ALA A 430 21.77 -5.09 12.27
CA ALA A 430 21.49 -4.35 11.05
C ALA A 430 20.08 -4.63 10.48
N VAL A 431 19.54 -5.84 10.67
CA VAL A 431 18.13 -6.14 10.33
C VAL A 431 17.19 -5.32 11.21
N VAL A 432 17.41 -5.29 12.53
CA VAL A 432 16.61 -4.48 13.47
C VAL A 432 16.71 -2.99 13.15
N GLU A 433 17.90 -2.49 12.82
CA GLU A 433 18.13 -1.09 12.42
C GLU A 433 17.42 -0.75 11.12
N SER A 434 17.35 -1.68 10.16
CA SER A 434 16.59 -1.48 8.91
C SER A 434 15.09 -1.30 9.12
N MET A 435 14.57 -1.69 10.28
CA MET A 435 13.18 -1.48 10.67
C MET A 435 12.93 -0.13 11.35
N GLN A 436 13.98 0.63 11.72
CA GLN A 436 13.79 1.95 12.30
C GLN A 436 13.19 2.93 11.28
N PRO A 437 12.35 3.88 11.72
CA PRO A 437 11.83 4.92 10.83
C PRO A 437 12.99 5.70 10.17
N ASN A 438 12.97 5.80 8.85
CA ASN A 438 13.95 6.63 8.15
C ASN A 438 13.72 8.11 8.53
N PRO A 439 14.72 8.81 9.13
CA PRO A 439 14.55 10.20 9.55
C PRO A 439 14.22 11.15 8.39
N ASN A 440 14.65 10.80 7.18
CA ASN A 440 14.39 11.56 5.96
C ASN A 440 12.93 11.50 5.51
N LEU A 441 12.18 10.47 5.93
CA LEU A 441 10.78 10.34 5.58
C LEU A 441 9.98 11.57 6.01
N LYS A 442 10.26 12.09 7.21
CA LYS A 442 9.58 13.29 7.71
C LYS A 442 9.84 14.49 6.82
N VAL A 443 11.09 14.70 6.39
CA VAL A 443 11.48 15.82 5.51
C VAL A 443 10.74 15.75 4.18
N VAL A 444 10.65 14.56 3.59
CA VAL A 444 9.93 14.32 2.34
C VAL A 444 8.43 14.55 2.51
N LEU A 445 7.82 14.01 3.56
CA LEU A 445 6.39 14.21 3.82
C LEU A 445 6.06 15.69 4.06
N ASP A 446 6.92 16.43 4.75
CA ASP A 446 6.75 17.87 4.94
C ASP A 446 6.86 18.65 3.62
N TYR A 447 7.71 18.19 2.69
CA TYR A 447 7.75 18.72 1.32
C TYR A 447 6.46 18.43 0.55
N ILE A 448 5.96 17.18 0.56
CA ILE A 448 4.74 16.79 -0.15
C ILE A 448 3.51 17.54 0.38
N ARG A 449 3.39 17.70 1.70
CA ARG A 449 2.29 18.47 2.32
C ARG A 449 2.41 19.99 2.06
N GLY A 450 3.63 20.50 1.96
CA GLY A 450 3.90 21.92 1.78
C GLY A 450 3.74 22.43 0.35
N ASN A 451 3.43 21.55 -0.61
CA ASN A 451 3.35 21.89 -2.03
C ASN A 451 2.08 21.31 -2.68
N ASN A 452 1.61 22.02 -3.70
CA ASN A 452 0.55 21.52 -4.58
C ASN A 452 1.11 20.50 -5.59
N LEU A 453 0.26 19.65 -6.15
CA LEU A 453 0.66 18.58 -7.06
C LEU A 453 1.30 19.08 -8.36
N ASN A 454 0.93 20.27 -8.84
CA ASN A 454 1.57 20.86 -10.02
C ASN A 454 3.04 21.18 -9.75
N GLN A 455 3.33 21.79 -8.60
CA GLN A 455 4.69 22.08 -8.20
C GLN A 455 5.48 20.79 -8.06
N ILE A 456 4.98 19.82 -7.28
CA ILE A 456 5.64 18.53 -7.05
C ILE A 456 5.94 17.83 -8.38
N SER A 457 5.00 17.85 -9.34
CA SER A 457 5.21 17.24 -10.65
C SER A 457 6.33 17.94 -11.43
N THR A 458 6.35 19.27 -11.44
CA THR A 458 7.35 20.07 -12.17
C THR A 458 8.73 19.84 -11.58
N ASP A 459 8.81 19.92 -10.26
CA ASP A 459 9.96 19.63 -9.44
C ASP A 459 10.55 18.24 -9.80
N ILE A 460 9.72 17.18 -9.80
CA ILE A 460 10.16 15.82 -10.12
C ILE A 460 10.65 15.70 -11.57
N GLU A 461 9.95 16.32 -12.53
CA GLU A 461 10.37 16.34 -13.94
C GLU A 461 11.72 17.05 -14.14
N ASP A 462 11.95 18.16 -13.42
CA ASP A 462 13.22 18.87 -13.44
C ASP A 462 14.36 18.03 -12.85
N LEU A 463 14.12 17.40 -11.70
CA LEU A 463 15.09 16.48 -11.08
C LEU A 463 15.44 15.30 -12.00
N GLU A 464 14.45 14.70 -12.65
CA GLU A 464 14.66 13.62 -13.61
C GLU A 464 15.51 14.06 -14.79
N ARG A 465 15.17 15.20 -15.40
CA ARG A 465 15.92 15.75 -16.52
C ARG A 465 17.38 15.97 -16.16
N ASP A 466 17.64 16.52 -14.98
CA ASP A 466 18.99 16.78 -14.49
C ASP A 466 19.78 15.48 -14.27
N LEU A 467 19.14 14.46 -13.67
CA LEU A 467 19.72 13.12 -13.53
C LEU A 467 19.98 12.45 -14.89
N MET A 468 19.10 12.67 -15.88
CA MET A 468 19.27 12.15 -17.25
C MET A 468 20.58 12.63 -17.85
N PHE A 469 20.77 13.94 -17.80
CA PHE A 469 21.91 14.59 -18.43
C PHE A 469 23.21 14.19 -17.75
N ALA A 470 23.20 13.93 -16.44
CA ALA A 470 24.36 13.39 -15.75
C ALA A 470 24.72 11.98 -16.25
N ARG A 471 23.75 11.05 -16.32
CA ARG A 471 23.97 9.67 -16.76
C ARG A 471 24.39 9.56 -18.23
N LEU A 472 23.79 10.37 -19.10
CA LEU A 472 24.18 10.45 -20.51
C LEU A 472 25.64 10.93 -20.67
N ARG A 473 26.11 11.84 -19.80
CA ARG A 473 27.52 12.26 -19.79
C ARG A 473 28.48 11.15 -19.32
N GLU A 474 27.97 10.20 -18.55
CA GLU A 474 28.71 9.02 -18.06
C GLU A 474 28.64 7.84 -19.03
N GLY A 475 27.93 7.98 -20.17
CA GLY A 475 27.85 6.97 -21.23
C GLY A 475 26.85 5.84 -20.96
N GLU A 476 25.93 6.03 -20.02
CA GLU A 476 24.91 5.03 -19.67
C GLU A 476 23.61 5.21 -20.49
N ASP A 477 22.93 4.08 -20.75
CA ASP A 477 21.59 4.08 -21.35
C ASP A 477 20.52 4.41 -20.29
N VAL A 478 19.73 5.44 -20.54
CA VAL A 478 18.83 6.03 -19.54
C VAL A 478 17.38 5.68 -19.88
N LYS A 479 16.74 4.85 -19.04
CA LYS A 479 15.26 4.67 -19.04
C LYS A 479 14.61 6.01 -18.68
N VAL A 480 13.33 6.32 -18.98
CA VAL A 480 12.76 7.70 -18.79
C VAL A 480 11.54 7.83 -17.83
N GLY A 481 11.69 8.61 -16.73
CA GLY A 481 10.73 9.34 -15.85
C GLY A 481 9.74 8.65 -14.87
N ILE A 482 9.39 9.32 -13.75
CA ILE A 482 8.94 8.94 -12.37
C ILE A 482 10.04 8.31 -11.50
N ILE A 483 11.16 9.04 -11.41
CA ILE A 483 12.48 8.61 -10.98
C ILE A 483 12.84 7.29 -11.67
N TYR A 484 12.82 7.40 -13.00
CA TYR A 484 13.08 6.37 -14.00
C TYR A 484 12.32 5.06 -13.79
N GLN A 485 11.01 5.20 -13.54
CA GLN A 485 10.00 4.15 -13.49
C GLN A 485 10.50 2.84 -12.84
N PHE A 486 10.92 2.98 -11.57
CA PHE A 486 10.99 1.91 -10.55
C PHE A 486 12.18 0.92 -10.59
N ILE A 487 13.23 1.08 -11.42
CA ILE A 487 14.30 0.07 -11.59
C ILE A 487 15.74 0.62 -11.43
N ASN A 488 16.54 -0.06 -10.59
CA ASN A 488 18.01 -0.10 -10.33
C ASN A 488 18.65 0.76 -9.19
N PRO A 489 19.63 0.20 -8.42
CA PRO A 489 19.86 0.50 -6.99
C PRO A 489 20.76 1.69 -6.64
N SER A 490 21.33 2.42 -7.59
CA SER A 490 22.33 3.45 -7.27
C SER A 490 22.03 4.74 -8.00
N LEU A 491 21.47 5.73 -7.29
CA LEU A 491 21.72 7.13 -7.65
C LEU A 491 23.24 7.39 -7.64
N PRO A 492 23.74 8.39 -8.40
CA PRO A 492 25.17 8.69 -8.41
C PRO A 492 25.69 8.90 -6.98
N PRO A 493 26.81 8.25 -6.59
CA PRO A 493 27.38 8.46 -5.27
C PRO A 493 27.82 9.92 -5.09
N ARG A 494 27.82 10.36 -3.84
CA ARG A 494 28.31 11.68 -3.40
C ARG A 494 29.70 11.91 -4.00
N ARG A 495 29.90 13.02 -4.72
CA ARG A 495 31.27 13.45 -5.06
C ARG A 495 31.92 13.90 -3.75
N LEU A 496 32.90 13.14 -3.27
CA LEU A 496 33.77 13.52 -2.16
C LEU A 496 34.66 14.70 -2.54
#